data_AF-A0A2D9F4X3-F1
#
_entry.id   AF-A0A2D9F4X3-F1
#
_cell.length_a   1.000
_cell.length_b   1.000
_cell.length_c   1.000
_cell.angle_alpha   90.00
_cell.angle_beta   90.00
_cell.angle_gamma   90.00
#
_symmetry.space_group_name_H-M   'P 1'
#
loop_
_entity.id
_entity.type
_entity.pdbx_description
1 polymer ?
#
loop_
_entity_poly.entity_id
_entity_poly.type
_entity_poly.pdbx_seq_one_letter_code
_entity_poly.pdbx_strand_id
1 'polypeptide(L)'
;MSRRFHRRRHLAAALILGPAALLPIRAEAETGAAKERVVTVFSNGLGQVWEHRALTPATGPRDVVLDGISKRALAESVSLAGTAGDLTVRSISLDTNLLTPDRLLRAHLGKQVGVVKVHPTTGEERIVPATVVSLAGGVVLRMDGRLVTGMPGRLAFPDDTQGMVTSPTLTASIEAGPGTDGLLLSYMTDGLDWRADYTATLAADGKAMRIEAWATVENGTGVDLDADRLRLVAGQVNRPPQPRPVAKTMRMTAGPEAAMDAAGALPLRE
;
A
#
# COMPACT_ATOMS: atom_id res chain seq x y z
N MET A 1 28.04 50.53 -70.63
CA MET A 1 26.79 50.55 -69.82
C MET A 1 26.09 49.20 -69.97
N SER A 2 26.33 48.26 -69.05
CA SER A 2 25.85 46.88 -69.12
C SER A 2 24.83 46.61 -68.01
N ARG A 3 23.58 46.30 -68.40
CA ARG A 3 22.49 45.93 -67.49
C ARG A 3 22.56 44.41 -67.20
N ARG A 4 22.71 44.02 -65.93
CA ARG A 4 22.54 42.62 -65.48
C ARG A 4 21.16 42.45 -64.85
N PHE A 5 20.36 41.55 -65.42
CA PHE A 5 19.12 41.04 -64.83
C PHE A 5 19.45 40.03 -63.71
N HIS A 6 18.81 40.14 -62.54
CA HIS A 6 18.80 39.11 -61.50
C HIS A 6 17.44 38.43 -61.46
N ARG A 7 17.39 37.13 -61.79
CA ARG A 7 16.22 36.27 -61.58
C ARG A 7 16.14 35.90 -60.09
N ARG A 8 15.05 36.26 -59.42
CA ARG A 8 14.72 35.75 -58.08
C ARG A 8 14.14 34.33 -58.21
N ARG A 9 14.74 33.36 -57.52
CA ARG A 9 14.19 32.01 -57.35
C ARG A 9 13.33 32.02 -56.08
N HIS A 10 12.06 31.67 -56.21
CA HIS A 10 11.17 31.44 -55.07
C HIS A 10 11.38 30.00 -54.57
N LEU A 11 11.80 29.85 -53.32
CA LEU A 11 11.80 28.57 -52.60
C LEU A 11 10.45 28.44 -51.89
N ALA A 12 9.61 27.50 -52.32
CA ALA A 12 8.41 27.10 -51.63
C ALA A 12 8.79 26.13 -50.49
N ALA A 13 8.56 26.52 -49.24
CA ALA A 13 8.69 25.64 -48.08
C ALA A 13 7.36 24.91 -47.88
N ALA A 14 7.36 23.58 -48.06
CA ALA A 14 6.23 22.72 -47.74
C ALA A 14 6.22 22.45 -46.22
N LEU A 15 5.21 22.96 -45.53
CA LEU A 15 4.96 22.69 -44.11
C LEU A 15 4.25 21.32 -44.01
N ILE A 16 4.98 20.29 -43.59
CA ILE A 16 4.41 18.96 -43.31
C ILE A 16 3.72 19.03 -41.95
N LEU A 17 2.39 19.08 -41.95
CA LEU A 17 1.56 19.02 -40.75
C LEU A 17 1.46 17.55 -40.31
N GLY A 18 2.36 17.12 -39.42
CA GLY A 18 2.27 15.80 -38.79
C GLY A 18 1.14 15.76 -37.76
N PRO A 19 0.40 14.64 -37.62
CA PRO A 19 -0.61 14.51 -36.59
C PRO A 19 0.09 14.49 -35.23
N ALA A 20 -0.09 15.55 -34.45
CA ALA A 20 0.27 15.58 -33.04
C ALA A 20 -0.65 14.61 -32.32
N ALA A 21 -0.13 13.43 -31.98
CA ALA A 21 -0.78 12.56 -31.01
C ALA A 21 -0.78 13.29 -29.66
N LEU A 22 -1.90 13.92 -29.31
CA LEU A 22 -2.17 14.36 -27.96
C LEU A 22 -2.22 13.11 -27.07
N LEU A 23 -1.10 12.80 -26.41
CA LEU A 23 -1.15 12.00 -25.21
C LEU A 23 -2.02 12.79 -24.22
N PRO A 24 -3.08 12.20 -23.64
CA PRO A 24 -3.85 12.90 -22.62
C PRO A 24 -2.88 13.23 -21.49
N ILE A 25 -2.69 14.53 -21.25
CA ILE A 25 -2.02 15.02 -20.05
C ILE A 25 -2.82 14.43 -18.90
N ARG A 26 -2.25 13.44 -18.20
CA ARG A 26 -2.80 12.94 -16.95
C ARG A 26 -2.85 14.15 -16.04
N ALA A 27 -4.06 14.60 -15.71
CA ALA A 27 -4.25 15.71 -14.79
C ALA A 27 -3.41 15.42 -13.55
N GLU A 28 -2.57 16.38 -13.16
CA GLU A 28 -1.82 16.29 -11.92
C GLU A 28 -2.83 16.17 -10.79
N ALA A 29 -2.82 15.03 -10.12
CA ALA A 29 -3.81 14.74 -9.10
C ALA A 29 -3.61 15.70 -7.93
N GLU A 30 -4.70 16.30 -7.45
CA GLU A 30 -4.62 17.23 -6.32
C GLU A 30 -4.31 16.47 -5.03
N THR A 31 -3.29 16.92 -4.30
CA THR A 31 -2.93 16.36 -2.98
C THR A 31 -3.76 17.02 -1.89
N GLY A 32 -4.62 16.24 -1.24
CA GLY A 32 -5.45 16.73 -0.13
C GLY A 32 -4.75 16.57 1.23
N ALA A 33 -4.23 17.65 1.80
CA ALA A 33 -3.74 17.64 3.19
C ALA A 33 -4.92 17.63 4.19
N ALA A 34 -4.73 16.95 5.34
CA ALA A 34 -5.72 16.94 6.42
C ALA A 34 -5.75 18.31 7.12
N LYS A 35 -6.94 18.91 7.21
CA LYS A 35 -7.21 20.14 7.99
C LYS A 35 -7.64 19.82 9.41
N GLU A 36 -8.37 18.73 9.58
CA GLU A 36 -8.85 18.25 10.88
C GLU A 36 -8.87 16.72 10.87
N ARG A 37 -8.46 16.11 11.98
CA ARG A 37 -8.46 14.67 12.18
C ARG A 37 -9.03 14.29 13.53
N VAL A 38 -10.02 13.41 13.50
CA VAL A 38 -10.58 12.75 14.68
C VAL A 38 -10.20 11.29 14.64
N VAL A 39 -9.50 10.82 15.68
CA VAL A 39 -9.13 9.41 15.84
C VAL A 39 -9.95 8.81 16.97
N THR A 40 -10.66 7.73 16.67
CA THR A 40 -11.38 6.93 17.67
C THR A 40 -10.65 5.61 17.84
N VAL A 41 -10.26 5.28 19.06
CA VAL A 41 -9.55 4.05 19.41
C VAL A 41 -10.46 3.13 20.22
N PHE A 42 -10.53 1.87 19.80
CA PHE A 42 -11.25 0.79 20.49
C PHE A 42 -10.25 -0.13 21.19
N SER A 43 -10.65 -0.78 22.28
CA SER A 43 -9.76 -1.61 23.12
C SER A 43 -9.49 -3.02 22.56
N ASN A 44 -9.47 -3.16 21.23
CA ASN A 44 -9.29 -4.44 20.53
C ASN A 44 -8.40 -4.30 19.29
N GLY A 45 -7.46 -3.36 19.31
CA GLY A 45 -6.53 -3.13 18.21
C GLY A 45 -7.16 -2.51 16.96
N LEU A 46 -8.35 -1.92 17.07
CA LEU A 46 -9.08 -1.28 15.98
C LEU A 46 -9.23 0.22 16.27
N GLY A 47 -9.19 1.04 15.24
CA GLY A 47 -9.60 2.43 15.32
C GLY A 47 -10.32 2.91 14.07
N GLN A 48 -10.99 4.04 14.22
CA GLN A 48 -11.60 4.80 13.14
C GLN A 48 -10.88 6.12 12.99
N VAL A 49 -10.51 6.46 11.77
CA VAL A 49 -9.96 7.76 11.41
C VAL A 49 -11.00 8.50 10.59
N TRP A 50 -11.32 9.70 11.03
CA TRP A 50 -12.15 10.65 10.29
C TRP A 50 -11.32 11.90 10.01
N GLU A 51 -11.31 12.36 8.78
CA GLU A 51 -10.50 13.49 8.35
C GLU A 51 -11.30 14.43 7.45
N HIS A 52 -11.13 15.73 7.69
CA HIS A 52 -11.49 16.75 6.74
C HIS A 52 -10.26 17.14 5.93
N ARG A 53 -10.31 16.94 4.63
CA ARG A 53 -9.21 17.16 3.68
C ARG A 53 -9.53 18.34 2.79
N ALA A 54 -8.56 19.21 2.55
CA ALA A 54 -8.73 20.34 1.64
C ALA A 54 -8.90 19.85 0.19
N LEU A 55 -9.76 20.52 -0.58
CA LEU A 55 -9.84 20.33 -2.02
C LEU A 55 -9.91 21.70 -2.71
N THR A 56 -9.22 21.88 -3.83
CA THR A 56 -9.35 23.12 -4.60
C THR A 56 -10.78 23.25 -5.12
N PRO A 57 -11.49 24.36 -4.88
CA PRO A 57 -12.85 24.53 -5.38
C PRO A 57 -12.89 24.48 -6.92
N ALA A 58 -13.53 23.45 -7.46
CA ALA A 58 -13.81 23.32 -8.89
C ALA A 58 -14.98 22.35 -9.11
N THR A 59 -15.53 22.33 -10.32
CA THR A 59 -16.66 21.47 -10.66
C THR A 59 -16.23 20.46 -11.73
N GLY A 60 -16.78 19.25 -11.68
CA GLY A 60 -16.59 18.21 -12.70
C GLY A 60 -15.64 17.08 -12.30
N PRO A 61 -15.26 16.23 -13.28
CA PRO A 61 -14.38 15.08 -13.06
C PRO A 61 -12.97 15.50 -12.66
N ARG A 62 -12.40 14.83 -11.65
CA ARG A 62 -10.97 14.89 -11.34
C ARG A 62 -10.49 13.69 -10.54
N ASP A 63 -9.18 13.47 -10.56
CA ASP A 63 -8.52 12.50 -9.72
C ASP A 63 -7.84 13.21 -8.53
N VAL A 64 -7.97 12.62 -7.34
CA VAL A 64 -7.36 13.11 -6.10
C VAL A 64 -6.48 12.06 -5.47
N VAL A 65 -5.41 12.52 -4.84
CA VAL A 65 -4.44 11.70 -4.12
C VAL A 65 -4.45 12.12 -2.65
N LEU A 66 -4.74 11.18 -1.76
CA LEU A 66 -4.75 11.40 -0.32
C LEU A 66 -3.65 10.56 0.34
N ASP A 67 -2.67 11.25 0.91
CA ASP A 67 -1.55 10.65 1.63
C ASP A 67 -1.78 10.65 3.15
N GLY A 68 -0.87 10.00 3.88
CA GLY A 68 -0.96 9.88 5.35
C GLY A 68 -2.05 8.91 5.79
N ILE A 69 -2.37 7.92 4.94
CA ILE A 69 -3.30 6.86 5.27
C ILE A 69 -2.56 5.77 6.05
N SER A 70 -3.22 5.18 7.05
CA SER A 70 -2.65 4.06 7.81
C SER A 70 -2.17 2.92 6.91
N LYS A 71 -1.01 2.34 7.25
CA LYS A 71 -0.48 1.11 6.61
C LYS A 71 -1.33 -0.12 6.87
N ARG A 72 -2.27 0.00 7.83
CA ARG A 72 -3.20 -1.03 8.27
C ARG A 72 -4.65 -0.62 8.06
N ALA A 73 -4.90 0.36 7.18
CA ALA A 73 -6.25 0.74 6.79
C ALA A 73 -6.98 -0.45 6.15
N LEU A 74 -8.23 -0.64 6.54
CA LEU A 74 -9.13 -1.64 5.98
C LEU A 74 -9.76 -1.04 4.72
N ALA A 75 -9.31 -1.49 3.55
CA ALA A 75 -9.73 -0.92 2.26
C ALA A 75 -11.25 -0.93 2.07
N GLU A 76 -11.92 -1.97 2.56
CA GLU A 76 -13.38 -2.16 2.50
C GLU A 76 -14.18 -1.15 3.34
N SER A 77 -13.52 -0.44 4.26
CA SER A 77 -14.17 0.51 5.18
C SER A 77 -14.04 1.97 4.73
N VAL A 78 -13.28 2.22 3.66
CA VAL A 78 -13.00 3.58 3.20
C VAL A 78 -14.27 4.21 2.63
N SER A 79 -14.57 5.41 3.09
CA SER A 79 -15.68 6.25 2.63
C SER A 79 -15.19 7.67 2.38
N LEU A 80 -15.68 8.28 1.30
CA LEU A 80 -15.33 9.63 0.88
C LEU A 80 -16.61 10.41 0.53
N ALA A 81 -16.75 11.60 1.09
CA ALA A 81 -17.87 12.52 0.83
C ALA A 81 -17.37 13.97 0.65
N GLY A 82 -18.21 14.87 0.13
CA GLY A 82 -17.90 16.31 0.04
C GLY A 82 -18.38 17.06 1.29
N THR A 83 -17.65 18.10 1.72
CA THR A 83 -18.00 18.85 2.95
C THR A 83 -19.05 19.94 2.75
N ALA A 84 -19.14 20.53 1.55
CA ALA A 84 -20.00 21.69 1.26
C ALA A 84 -20.80 21.60 -0.06
N GLY A 85 -20.56 20.56 -0.86
CA GLY A 85 -21.22 20.36 -2.15
C GLY A 85 -21.35 18.87 -2.46
N ASP A 86 -22.12 18.56 -3.50
CA ASP A 86 -22.35 17.19 -3.94
C ASP A 86 -21.03 16.59 -4.46
N LEU A 87 -20.72 15.37 -4.01
CA LEU A 87 -19.56 14.62 -4.47
C LEU A 87 -20.01 13.24 -4.93
N THR A 88 -19.75 12.91 -6.19
CA THR A 88 -19.90 11.54 -6.68
C THR A 88 -18.53 10.89 -6.74
N VAL A 89 -18.38 9.73 -6.10
CA VAL A 89 -17.16 8.94 -6.15
C VAL A 89 -17.31 7.87 -7.24
N ARG A 90 -16.46 7.90 -8.26
CA ARG A 90 -16.46 6.89 -9.33
C ARG A 90 -15.63 5.67 -8.94
N SER A 91 -14.48 5.90 -8.33
CA SER A 91 -13.57 4.84 -7.89
C SER A 91 -12.73 5.32 -6.71
N ILE A 92 -12.35 4.36 -5.87
CA ILE A 92 -11.37 4.52 -4.80
C ILE A 92 -10.42 3.33 -4.89
N SER A 93 -9.12 3.59 -4.82
CA SER A 93 -8.07 2.58 -4.73
C SER A 93 -7.12 2.92 -3.59
N LEU A 94 -6.80 1.94 -2.76
CA LEU A 94 -5.80 2.07 -1.70
C LEU A 94 -4.54 1.31 -2.10
N ASP A 95 -3.50 2.03 -2.45
CA ASP A 95 -2.23 1.46 -2.84
C ASP A 95 -1.40 1.11 -1.60
N THR A 96 -1.31 -0.19 -1.30
CA THR A 96 -0.57 -0.74 -0.16
C THR A 96 0.76 -1.40 -0.57
N ASN A 97 1.23 -1.14 -1.79
CA ASN A 97 2.52 -1.63 -2.27
C ASN A 97 3.68 -0.83 -1.67
N LEU A 98 3.90 -0.99 -0.37
CA LEU A 98 4.85 -0.17 0.37
C LEU A 98 6.31 -0.53 0.06
N LEU A 99 7.15 0.49 -0.01
CA LEU A 99 8.60 0.37 -0.13
C LEU A 99 9.18 -0.17 1.17
N THR A 100 9.26 -1.50 1.25
CA THR A 100 9.82 -2.24 2.40
C THR A 100 10.92 -3.18 1.92
N PRO A 101 11.92 -3.51 2.77
CA PRO A 101 13.01 -4.42 2.37
C PRO A 101 12.52 -5.76 1.81
N ASP A 102 11.47 -6.31 2.43
CA ASP A 102 10.84 -7.55 2.01
C ASP A 102 10.11 -7.42 0.65
N ARG A 103 9.38 -6.32 0.41
CA ARG A 103 8.75 -6.07 -0.90
C ARG A 103 9.78 -5.86 -1.99
N LEU A 104 10.86 -5.12 -1.70
CA LEU A 104 11.99 -4.95 -2.61
C LEU A 104 12.62 -6.29 -2.99
N LEU A 105 12.88 -7.16 -2.02
CA LEU A 105 13.37 -8.52 -2.26
C LEU A 105 12.43 -9.33 -3.15
N ARG A 106 11.13 -9.33 -2.87
CA ARG A 106 10.14 -10.07 -3.67
C ARG A 106 10.06 -9.54 -5.11
N ALA A 107 10.05 -8.23 -5.30
CA ALA A 107 10.00 -7.61 -6.64
C ALA A 107 11.27 -7.86 -7.46
N HIS A 108 12.36 -8.22 -6.78
CA HIS A 108 13.65 -8.55 -7.39
C HIS A 108 13.94 -10.05 -7.43
N LEU A 109 12.95 -10.92 -7.18
CA LEU A 109 13.12 -12.35 -7.37
C LEU A 109 13.48 -12.65 -8.83
N GLY A 110 14.59 -13.37 -9.05
CA GLY A 110 15.16 -13.63 -10.37
C GLY A 110 15.91 -12.46 -11.00
N LYS A 111 15.95 -11.28 -10.36
CA LYS A 111 16.66 -10.08 -10.84
C LYS A 111 17.98 -9.88 -10.10
N GLN A 112 18.84 -9.05 -10.67
CA GLN A 112 20.14 -8.69 -10.10
C GLN A 112 19.99 -7.53 -9.10
N VAL A 113 20.66 -7.67 -7.96
CA VAL A 113 20.79 -6.69 -6.87
C VAL A 113 22.26 -6.57 -6.47
N GLY A 114 22.62 -5.52 -5.73
CA GLY A 114 23.95 -5.34 -5.17
C GLY A 114 24.05 -5.84 -3.73
N VAL A 115 25.18 -6.42 -3.37
CA VAL A 115 25.56 -6.72 -1.98
C VAL A 115 26.73 -5.81 -1.61
N VAL A 116 26.51 -4.91 -0.65
CA VAL A 116 27.56 -4.05 -0.11
C VAL A 116 28.39 -4.87 0.87
N LYS A 117 29.67 -5.06 0.52
CA LYS A 117 30.67 -5.69 1.39
C LYS A 117 31.65 -4.62 1.87
N VAL A 118 31.91 -4.64 3.17
CA VAL A 118 32.91 -3.77 3.80
C VAL A 118 34.20 -4.56 3.95
N HIS A 119 35.32 -3.99 3.52
CA HIS A 119 36.62 -4.59 3.76
C HIS A 119 36.95 -4.49 5.26
N PRO A 120 37.23 -5.60 5.97
CA PRO A 120 37.28 -5.63 7.43
C PRO A 120 38.36 -4.72 8.04
N THR A 121 39.45 -4.50 7.32
CA THR A 121 40.62 -3.72 7.81
C THR A 121 40.65 -2.27 7.35
N THR A 122 40.11 -1.97 6.17
CA THR A 122 40.21 -0.63 5.55
C THR A 122 38.89 0.13 5.60
N GLY A 123 37.77 -0.55 5.86
CA GLY A 123 36.43 0.03 5.82
C GLY A 123 35.92 0.32 4.41
N GLU A 124 36.68 -0.02 3.36
CA GLU A 124 36.30 0.26 1.98
C GLU A 124 35.05 -0.54 1.59
N GLU A 125 34.05 0.15 1.03
CA GLU A 125 32.81 -0.46 0.57
C GLU A 125 32.91 -0.87 -0.89
N ARG A 126 32.57 -2.12 -1.19
CA ARG A 126 32.42 -2.61 -2.56
C ARG A 126 31.04 -3.20 -2.76
N ILE A 127 30.44 -2.89 -3.90
CA ILE A 127 29.15 -3.47 -4.31
C ILE A 127 29.43 -4.68 -5.21
N VAL A 128 28.96 -5.85 -4.80
CA VAL A 128 29.08 -7.09 -5.57
C VAL A 128 27.72 -7.44 -6.17
N PRO A 129 27.63 -7.72 -7.48
CA PRO A 129 26.37 -8.14 -8.07
C PRO A 129 25.95 -9.54 -7.56
N ALA A 130 24.67 -9.68 -7.25
CA ALA A 130 24.06 -10.94 -6.86
C ALA A 130 22.63 -11.05 -7.43
N THR A 131 22.16 -12.26 -7.72
CA THR A 131 20.77 -12.50 -8.15
C THR A 131 19.96 -13.05 -6.99
N VAL A 132 18.75 -12.52 -6.76
CA VAL A 132 17.84 -13.11 -5.76
C VAL A 132 17.26 -14.40 -6.32
N VAL A 133 17.58 -15.54 -5.71
CA VAL A 133 17.17 -16.86 -6.21
C VAL A 133 15.95 -17.38 -5.46
N SER A 134 15.89 -17.19 -4.15
CA SER A 134 14.79 -17.69 -3.32
C SER A 134 14.59 -16.82 -2.08
N LEU A 135 13.35 -16.78 -1.61
CA LEU A 135 12.93 -16.18 -0.34
C LEU A 135 12.24 -17.21 0.57
N ALA A 136 12.11 -18.46 0.13
CA ALA A 136 11.44 -19.52 0.87
C ALA A 136 12.34 -19.98 2.03
N GLY A 137 11.90 -19.73 3.27
CA GLY A 137 12.66 -20.10 4.48
C GLY A 137 13.91 -19.24 4.72
N GLY A 138 14.06 -18.12 4.00
CA GLY A 138 15.22 -17.21 4.10
C GLY A 138 15.66 -16.67 2.74
N VAL A 139 16.52 -15.66 2.77
CA VAL A 139 17.07 -15.06 1.54
C VAL A 139 18.21 -15.93 1.00
N VAL A 140 18.11 -16.30 -0.27
CA VAL A 140 19.14 -17.02 -1.02
C VAL A 140 19.55 -16.19 -2.23
N LEU A 141 20.83 -15.88 -2.31
CA LEU A 141 21.43 -15.09 -3.38
C LEU A 141 22.41 -15.93 -4.20
N ARG A 142 22.49 -15.69 -5.50
CA ARG A 142 23.57 -16.20 -6.36
C ARG A 142 24.60 -15.10 -6.58
N MET A 143 25.82 -15.33 -6.14
CA MET A 143 26.93 -14.37 -6.25
C MET A 143 28.20 -15.14 -6.58
N ASP A 144 28.98 -14.66 -7.55
CA ASP A 144 30.23 -15.32 -8.00
C ASP A 144 30.05 -16.83 -8.29
N GLY A 145 28.93 -17.20 -8.91
CA GLY A 145 28.59 -18.59 -9.25
C GLY A 145 28.15 -19.48 -8.07
N ARG A 146 28.12 -18.95 -6.84
CA ARG A 146 27.75 -19.70 -5.63
C ARG A 146 26.41 -19.26 -5.09
N LEU A 147 25.68 -20.20 -4.48
CA LEU A 147 24.50 -19.88 -3.67
C LEU A 147 24.94 -19.52 -2.25
N VAL A 148 24.51 -18.36 -1.79
CA VAL A 148 24.79 -17.82 -0.46
C VAL A 148 23.46 -17.65 0.26
N THR A 149 23.42 -18.11 1.50
CA THR A 149 22.25 -18.03 2.38
C THR A 149 22.53 -17.05 3.53
N GLY A 150 21.46 -16.52 4.13
CA GLY A 150 21.56 -15.45 5.11
C GLY A 150 21.63 -14.07 4.46
N MET A 151 21.76 -13.01 5.26
CA MET A 151 21.88 -11.63 4.76
C MET A 151 23.36 -11.22 4.76
N PRO A 152 24.08 -11.29 3.62
CA PRO A 152 25.55 -11.19 3.58
C PRO A 152 26.10 -9.75 3.72
N GLY A 153 25.33 -8.82 4.29
CA GLY A 153 25.64 -7.40 4.35
C GLY A 153 24.42 -6.54 4.06
N ARG A 154 24.64 -5.30 3.61
CA ARG A 154 23.55 -4.43 3.13
C ARG A 154 23.23 -4.77 1.68
N LEU A 155 21.95 -4.84 1.34
CA LEU A 155 21.51 -4.99 -0.04
C LEU A 155 21.31 -3.62 -0.66
N ALA A 156 21.79 -3.44 -1.89
CA ALA A 156 21.58 -2.27 -2.71
C ALA A 156 20.67 -2.66 -3.88
N PHE A 157 19.55 -1.98 -4.02
CA PHE A 157 18.62 -2.17 -5.14
C PHE A 157 18.84 -1.05 -6.17
N PRO A 158 18.47 -1.27 -7.45
CA PRO A 158 18.36 -0.17 -8.40
C PRO A 158 17.46 0.94 -7.86
N ASP A 159 17.67 2.18 -8.29
CA ASP A 159 16.87 3.35 -7.89
C ASP A 159 15.44 3.37 -8.49
N ASP A 160 15.00 2.22 -9.00
CA ASP A 160 13.65 2.02 -9.49
C ASP A 160 12.82 1.41 -8.34
N THR A 161 11.73 2.07 -7.99
CA THR A 161 10.87 1.61 -6.88
C THR A 161 9.90 0.51 -7.31
N GLN A 162 9.90 0.06 -8.58
CA GLN A 162 8.92 -0.87 -9.15
C GLN A 162 7.46 -0.47 -8.85
N GLY A 163 7.15 0.82 -8.80
CA GLY A 163 5.82 1.33 -8.44
C GLY A 163 5.46 1.16 -6.96
N MET A 164 6.45 0.94 -6.09
CA MET A 164 6.25 0.98 -4.64
C MET A 164 6.17 2.42 -4.15
N VAL A 165 5.34 2.62 -3.13
CA VAL A 165 5.11 3.92 -2.47
C VAL A 165 5.71 3.92 -1.07
N THR A 166 6.21 5.06 -0.60
CA THR A 166 6.83 5.21 0.74
C THR A 166 5.79 5.18 1.88
N SER A 167 4.56 5.55 1.57
CA SER A 167 3.39 5.48 2.44
C SER A 167 2.16 4.99 1.67
N PRO A 168 1.17 4.39 2.34
CA PRO A 168 -0.10 4.06 1.69
C PRO A 168 -0.75 5.34 1.17
N THR A 169 -1.18 5.26 -0.07
CA THR A 169 -1.78 6.38 -0.78
C THR A 169 -3.16 5.96 -1.25
N LEU A 170 -4.18 6.78 -0.96
CA LEU A 170 -5.51 6.59 -1.49
C LEU A 170 -5.67 7.43 -2.75
N THR A 171 -5.99 6.79 -3.87
CA THR A 171 -6.38 7.46 -5.10
C THR A 171 -7.89 7.38 -5.26
N ALA A 172 -8.53 8.49 -5.61
CA ALA A 172 -9.97 8.50 -5.89
C ALA A 172 -10.26 9.29 -7.17
N SER A 173 -11.13 8.73 -8.02
CA SER A 173 -11.70 9.46 -9.15
C SER A 173 -13.08 9.96 -8.75
N ILE A 174 -13.26 11.28 -8.79
CA ILE A 174 -14.45 11.96 -8.26
C ILE A 174 -15.13 12.82 -9.33
N GLU A 175 -16.38 13.18 -9.09
CA GLU A 175 -17.10 14.28 -9.72
C GLU A 175 -17.53 15.25 -8.63
N ALA A 176 -16.95 16.45 -8.64
CA ALA A 176 -17.26 17.49 -7.67
C ALA A 176 -18.36 18.40 -8.21
N GLY A 177 -19.40 18.64 -7.42
CA GLY A 177 -20.42 19.64 -7.68
C GLY A 177 -19.95 21.06 -7.33
N PRO A 178 -20.69 22.10 -7.76
CA PRO A 178 -20.40 23.48 -7.41
C PRO A 178 -20.31 23.67 -5.89
N GLY A 179 -19.31 24.43 -5.44
CA GLY A 179 -19.13 24.73 -4.02
C GLY A 179 -18.40 23.67 -3.19
N THR A 180 -18.00 22.54 -3.79
CA THR A 180 -17.18 21.53 -3.11
C THR A 180 -15.76 22.05 -2.89
N ASP A 181 -15.37 22.27 -1.63
CA ASP A 181 -14.07 22.83 -1.20
C ASP A 181 -13.27 21.91 -0.27
N GLY A 182 -13.79 20.70 -0.04
CA GLY A 182 -13.20 19.73 0.86
C GLY A 182 -13.80 18.35 0.72
N LEU A 183 -13.07 17.38 1.27
CA LEU A 183 -13.43 15.98 1.32
C LEU A 183 -13.51 15.51 2.77
N LEU A 184 -14.54 14.74 3.08
CA LEU A 184 -14.67 13.99 4.33
C LEU A 184 -14.26 12.56 4.08
N LEU A 185 -13.11 12.17 4.62
CA LEU A 185 -12.57 10.81 4.55
C LEU A 185 -12.85 10.10 5.88
N SER A 186 -13.43 8.90 5.83
CA SER A 186 -13.56 8.01 6.99
C SER A 186 -13.05 6.63 6.63
N TYR A 187 -12.25 6.02 7.50
CA TYR A 187 -11.82 4.63 7.33
C TYR A 187 -11.52 3.97 8.68
N MET A 188 -11.60 2.66 8.70
CA MET A 188 -11.18 1.82 9.81
C MET A 188 -9.72 1.39 9.60
N THR A 189 -8.98 1.25 10.70
CA THR A 189 -7.60 0.77 10.68
C THR A 189 -7.36 -0.18 11.83
N ASP A 190 -6.61 -1.24 11.58
CA ASP A 190 -6.03 -2.03 12.67
C ASP A 190 -4.79 -1.33 13.24
N GLY A 191 -4.30 -1.80 14.38
CA GLY A 191 -3.07 -1.33 15.00
C GLY A 191 -3.24 -0.10 15.90
N LEU A 192 -4.47 0.32 16.20
CA LEU A 192 -4.73 1.29 17.26
C LEU A 192 -5.32 0.57 18.46
N ASP A 193 -4.71 0.72 19.62
CA ASP A 193 -5.25 0.12 20.85
C ASP A 193 -5.17 1.11 22.01
N TRP A 194 -6.02 0.90 23.01
CA TRP A 194 -5.96 1.68 24.23
C TRP A 194 -6.39 0.87 25.45
N ARG A 195 -5.81 1.23 26.59
CA ARG A 195 -6.12 0.63 27.90
C ARG A 195 -6.17 1.69 28.99
N ALA A 196 -6.98 1.46 30.00
CA ALA A 196 -7.08 2.31 31.19
C ALA A 196 -6.49 1.61 32.41
N ASP A 197 -5.63 2.32 33.14
CA ASP A 197 -5.15 1.93 34.46
C ASP A 197 -5.79 2.84 35.50
N TYR A 198 -6.35 2.30 36.57
CA TYR A 198 -7.04 3.08 37.60
C TYR A 198 -6.63 2.67 39.01
N THR A 199 -6.53 3.65 39.90
CA THR A 199 -6.29 3.44 41.33
C THR A 199 -7.43 4.08 42.12
N ALA A 200 -8.02 3.32 43.04
CA ALA A 200 -9.06 3.81 43.93
C ALA A 200 -8.55 3.83 45.38
N THR A 201 -8.70 4.97 46.05
CA THR A 201 -8.37 5.13 47.48
C THR A 201 -9.62 5.47 48.26
N LEU A 202 -9.97 4.63 49.23
CA LEU A 202 -11.10 4.85 50.15
C LEU A 202 -10.64 5.68 51.35
N ALA A 203 -11.42 6.68 51.73
CA ALA A 203 -11.19 7.48 52.93
C ALA A 203 -11.31 6.63 54.20
N ALA A 204 -10.61 7.02 55.26
CA ALA A 204 -10.58 6.27 56.52
C ALA A 204 -11.97 6.09 57.17
N ASP A 205 -12.91 7.01 56.91
CA ASP A 205 -14.28 6.93 57.40
C ASP A 205 -15.20 6.05 56.53
N GLY A 206 -14.69 5.52 55.41
CA GLY A 206 -15.43 4.69 54.46
C GLY A 206 -16.47 5.44 53.62
N LYS A 207 -16.56 6.77 53.70
CA LYS A 207 -17.66 7.54 53.07
C LYS A 207 -17.29 8.20 51.76
N ALA A 208 -16.00 8.32 51.45
CA ALA A 208 -15.51 8.93 50.22
C ALA A 208 -14.48 8.03 49.52
N MET A 209 -14.59 7.90 48.21
CA MET A 209 -13.63 7.18 47.37
C MET A 209 -13.07 8.14 46.32
N ARG A 210 -11.74 8.22 46.22
CA ARG A 210 -11.03 8.92 45.15
C ARG A 210 -10.62 7.90 44.10
N ILE A 211 -10.92 8.16 42.83
CA ILE A 211 -10.46 7.36 41.69
C ILE A 211 -9.56 8.23 40.82
N GLU A 212 -8.36 7.74 40.56
CA GLU A 212 -7.41 8.31 39.62
C GLU A 212 -7.24 7.32 38.46
N ALA A 213 -7.19 7.84 37.22
CA ALA A 213 -7.11 7.01 36.03
C ALA A 213 -6.14 7.58 35.00
N TRP A 214 -5.45 6.67 34.31
CA TRP A 214 -4.56 6.95 33.20
C TRP A 214 -5.00 6.13 31.99
N ALA A 215 -4.88 6.70 30.80
CA ALA A 215 -5.09 5.98 29.55
C ALA A 215 -3.76 5.85 28.81
N THR A 216 -3.41 4.63 28.42
CA THR A 216 -2.30 4.36 27.50
C THR A 216 -2.88 4.08 26.11
N VAL A 217 -2.33 4.72 25.10
CA VAL A 217 -2.74 4.58 23.70
C VAL A 217 -1.53 4.12 22.89
N GLU A 218 -1.73 3.09 22.08
CA GLU A 218 -0.69 2.52 21.23
C GLU A 218 -1.02 2.75 19.76
N ASN A 219 -0.07 3.32 19.01
CA ASN A 219 -0.18 3.54 17.56
C ASN A 219 0.79 2.63 16.79
N GLY A 220 0.26 1.52 16.30
CA GLY A 220 0.90 0.59 15.38
C GLY A 220 0.40 0.69 13.93
N THR A 221 -0.20 1.82 13.53
CA THR A 221 -0.68 2.04 12.15
C THR A 221 0.44 2.30 11.16
N GLY A 222 1.64 2.62 11.67
CA GLY A 222 2.84 2.88 10.88
C GLY A 222 2.84 4.23 10.16
N VAL A 223 1.93 5.13 10.55
CA VAL A 223 1.91 6.56 10.24
C VAL A 223 1.60 7.34 11.52
N ASP A 224 2.10 8.57 11.60
CA ASP A 224 1.70 9.49 12.65
C ASP A 224 0.32 10.06 12.32
N LEU A 225 -0.62 9.89 13.25
CA LEU A 225 -2.03 10.22 13.06
C LEU A 225 -2.40 11.57 13.70
N ASP A 226 -1.48 12.53 13.80
CA ASP A 226 -1.63 13.86 14.44
C ASP A 226 -3.10 14.28 14.63
N ALA A 227 -3.66 13.90 15.78
CA ALA A 227 -5.11 13.92 15.98
C ALA A 227 -5.49 15.22 16.68
N ASP A 228 -6.34 16.03 16.05
CA ASP A 228 -6.94 17.19 16.69
C ASP A 228 -7.90 16.78 17.80
N ARG A 229 -8.53 15.60 17.65
CA ARG A 229 -9.40 15.01 18.67
C ARG A 229 -9.19 13.51 18.78
N LEU A 230 -8.91 13.05 19.99
CA LEU A 230 -8.81 11.63 20.34
C LEU A 230 -10.04 11.18 21.12
N ARG A 231 -10.63 10.06 20.71
CA ARG A 231 -11.78 9.42 21.37
C ARG A 231 -11.40 8.02 21.80
N LEU A 232 -11.59 7.70 23.07
CA LEU A 232 -11.36 6.36 23.61
C LEU A 232 -12.70 5.71 23.89
N VAL A 233 -12.98 4.60 23.23
CA VAL A 233 -14.26 3.89 23.35
C VAL A 233 -14.02 2.57 24.06
N ALA A 234 -14.68 2.42 25.21
CA ALA A 234 -14.66 1.18 25.97
C ALA A 234 -15.62 0.16 25.36
N GLY A 235 -15.20 -1.10 25.35
CA GLY A 235 -15.96 -2.21 24.81
C GLY A 235 -15.41 -2.73 23.48
N GLN A 236 -16.02 -3.81 22.99
CA GLN A 236 -15.59 -4.49 21.78
C GLN A 236 -16.55 -4.21 20.63
N VAL A 237 -16.00 -3.78 19.50
CA VAL A 237 -16.75 -3.71 18.25
C VAL A 237 -17.04 -5.14 17.78
N ASN A 238 -18.31 -5.45 17.53
CA ASN A 238 -18.71 -6.73 16.97
C ASN A 238 -18.19 -6.83 15.53
N ARG A 239 -17.32 -7.81 15.26
CA ARG A 239 -16.76 -8.07 13.92
C ARG A 239 -17.29 -9.41 13.41
N PRO A 240 -17.85 -9.47 12.19
CA PRO A 240 -18.16 -10.75 11.59
C PRO A 240 -16.86 -11.55 11.43
N PRO A 241 -16.88 -12.89 11.60
CA PRO A 241 -15.71 -13.73 11.36
C PRO A 241 -15.20 -13.48 9.94
N GLN A 242 -13.93 -13.09 9.80
CA GLN A 242 -13.33 -12.98 8.48
C GLN A 242 -13.29 -14.38 7.84
N PRO A 243 -13.69 -14.53 6.56
CA PRO A 243 -13.60 -15.79 5.87
C PRO A 243 -12.12 -16.19 5.79
N ARG A 244 -11.73 -17.20 6.57
CA ARG A 244 -10.40 -17.78 6.45
C ARG A 244 -10.30 -18.39 5.05
N PRO A 245 -9.25 -18.09 4.27
CA PRO A 245 -9.02 -18.79 3.02
C PRO A 245 -8.83 -20.26 3.37
N VAL A 246 -9.82 -21.09 3.03
CA VAL A 246 -9.67 -22.53 3.08
C VAL A 246 -8.55 -22.88 2.12
N ALA A 247 -7.39 -23.22 2.67
CA ALA A 247 -6.32 -23.81 1.89
C ALA A 247 -6.95 -25.01 1.18
N LYS A 248 -7.05 -24.91 -0.15
CA LYS A 248 -7.59 -25.96 -1.00
C LYS A 248 -6.55 -27.08 -0.98
N THR A 249 -6.59 -27.91 0.06
CA THR A 249 -5.81 -29.14 0.12
C THR A 249 -6.23 -29.94 -1.09
N MET A 250 -5.35 -29.97 -2.10
CA MET A 250 -5.48 -30.86 -3.25
C MET A 250 -5.59 -32.27 -2.69
N ARG A 251 -6.81 -32.80 -2.60
CA ARG A 251 -7.02 -34.24 -2.61
C ARG A 251 -6.51 -34.69 -3.97
N MET A 252 -5.25 -35.15 -4.02
CA MET A 252 -4.82 -36.04 -5.08
C MET A 252 -5.72 -37.26 -4.98
N THR A 253 -6.80 -37.26 -5.75
CA THR A 253 -7.47 -38.51 -6.12
C THR A 253 -6.44 -39.30 -6.92
N ALA A 254 -5.90 -40.33 -6.27
CA ALA A 254 -5.20 -41.41 -6.94
C ALA A 254 -6.01 -41.80 -8.19
N GLY A 255 -5.38 -41.69 -9.36
CA GLY A 255 -5.95 -42.24 -10.59
C GLY A 255 -6.03 -43.77 -10.46
N PRO A 256 -7.01 -44.43 -11.11
CA PRO A 256 -7.04 -45.88 -11.15
C PRO A 256 -5.81 -46.36 -11.93
N GLU A 257 -4.91 -47.02 -11.22
CA GLU A 257 -3.79 -47.73 -11.80
C GLU A 257 -4.32 -48.83 -12.73
N ALA A 258 -3.71 -48.87 -13.91
CA ALA A 258 -4.11 -49.68 -15.04
C ALA A 258 -4.16 -51.17 -14.70
N ALA A 259 -5.16 -51.83 -15.28
CA ALA A 259 -5.20 -53.26 -15.45
C ALA A 259 -3.87 -53.78 -16.02
N MET A 260 -3.31 -54.81 -15.39
CA MET A 260 -2.34 -55.69 -16.04
C MET A 260 -2.73 -57.15 -15.78
N ASP A 261 -2.84 -57.85 -16.89
CA ASP A 261 -3.22 -59.25 -17.10
C ASP A 261 -2.63 -60.26 -16.10
N ALA A 262 -3.47 -61.23 -15.75
CA ALA A 262 -3.03 -62.62 -15.62
C ALA A 262 -4.18 -63.56 -16.03
N ALA A 263 -4.16 -63.96 -17.30
CA ALA A 263 -4.97 -65.05 -17.83
C ALA A 263 -4.42 -66.41 -17.36
N GLY A 264 -5.34 -67.33 -17.00
CA GLY A 264 -5.10 -68.77 -17.12
C GLY A 264 -5.53 -69.62 -15.91
N ALA A 265 -6.72 -70.24 -15.99
CA ALA A 265 -6.93 -71.70 -15.85
C ALA A 265 -8.41 -72.08 -15.60
N LEU A 266 -9.04 -72.53 -16.69
CA LEU A 266 -10.07 -73.57 -16.90
C LEU A 266 -11.24 -73.83 -15.90
N PRO A 267 -12.46 -74.12 -16.41
CA PRO A 267 -13.63 -74.48 -15.60
C PRO A 267 -13.74 -76.00 -15.40
N LEU A 268 -14.22 -76.42 -14.22
CA LEU A 268 -14.80 -77.74 -14.01
C LEU A 268 -16.19 -77.60 -13.42
N ARG A 269 -17.15 -78.23 -14.11
CA ARG A 269 -18.54 -78.46 -13.70
C ARG A 269 -18.58 -79.44 -12.53
N GLU A 270 -19.56 -79.25 -11.65
CA GLU A 270 -20.61 -80.25 -11.37
C GLU A 270 -21.96 -79.53 -11.34
#